data_AF-A0A0B7FJN1-F1
#
_entry.id   AF-A0A0B7FJN1-F1
#
_cell.length_a   1.000
_cell.length_b   1.000
_cell.length_c   1.000
_cell.angle_alpha   90.00
_cell.angle_beta   90.00
_cell.angle_gamma   90.00
#
_symmetry.space_group_name_H-M   'P 1'
#
loop_
_entity.id
_entity.type
_entity.pdbx_description
1 polymer ?
#
loop_
_entity_poly.entity_id
_entity_poly.type
_entity_poly.pdbx_seq_one_letter_code
_entity_poly.pdbx_strand_id
1 'polypeptide(L)'
;MAAALRIFCHLDYTWDYTLSTDMSAIASGYSASYGRTIRRLIRAFIERGDLPKNRYGNGKASIINDEDFAYELKMHLQSIGKYAKAQDIITYLSDEEVMARFDLAGPPCPRTVQRWMKILGYTWRKELKGQYVDGHERKDVIEYRNNYYIPEFTKLAQRMVTYDSVTMEATPPTLEPGEMPVIMLKHDETVVFGHDQREIRWIGGDETPQPMPKGEGPSLMYAGYVSVDGWLRSNDQERNPEVILCPGTNRDGFMNSTRICTQIVKAISVAKEEYPNHKIVFIYDNATTHTKRREDAPSAIRMTLGPLENFGVTIVDENKQKRKI
;
A
#
# COMPACT_ATOMS: atom_id res chain seq x y z
N MET A 1 -4.09 -10.58 42.96
CA MET A 1 -4.54 -10.89 44.33
C MET A 1 -5.78 -10.08 44.72
N ALA A 2 -5.73 -8.74 44.69
CA ALA A 2 -6.89 -7.90 45.02
C ALA A 2 -8.13 -8.19 44.17
N ALA A 3 -7.97 -8.37 42.85
CA ALA A 3 -9.07 -8.75 41.96
C ALA A 3 -9.73 -10.08 42.35
N ALA A 4 -8.93 -11.09 42.71
CA ALA A 4 -9.44 -12.40 43.12
C ALA A 4 -10.24 -12.36 44.42
N LEU A 5 -9.80 -11.56 45.40
CA LEU A 5 -10.54 -11.36 46.65
C LEU A 5 -11.82 -10.56 46.43
N ARG A 6 -11.78 -9.53 45.58
CA ARG A 6 -12.98 -8.76 45.23
C ARG A 6 -14.05 -9.63 44.56
N ILE A 7 -13.66 -10.50 43.63
CA ILE A 7 -14.57 -11.42 42.95
C ILE A 7 -15.12 -12.46 43.93
N PHE A 8 -14.25 -13.05 44.77
CA PHE A 8 -14.67 -14.04 45.75
C PHE A 8 -15.61 -13.48 46.84
N CYS A 9 -15.40 -12.24 47.28
CA CYS A 9 -16.21 -11.60 48.32
C CYS A 9 -17.42 -10.84 47.77
N HIS A 10 -17.64 -10.83 46.45
CA HIS A 10 -18.78 -10.14 45.86
C HIS A 10 -20.06 -10.96 46.05
N LEU A 11 -21.11 -10.35 46.59
CA LEU A 11 -22.35 -11.05 46.93
C LEU A 11 -23.11 -11.60 45.70
N ASP A 12 -22.91 -10.99 44.53
CA ASP A 12 -23.56 -11.39 43.28
C ASP A 12 -22.86 -12.55 42.56
N TYR A 13 -21.64 -12.93 42.98
CA TYR A 13 -20.90 -14.05 42.37
C TYR A 13 -20.94 -15.28 43.27
N THR A 14 -21.43 -16.41 42.73
CA THR A 14 -21.43 -17.72 43.41
C THR A 14 -20.12 -18.50 43.23
N TRP A 15 -19.05 -17.80 42.85
CA TRP A 15 -17.79 -18.44 42.48
C TRP A 15 -17.05 -18.89 43.71
N ASP A 16 -16.59 -20.15 43.71
CA ASP A 16 -15.72 -20.61 44.76
C ASP A 16 -14.36 -19.90 44.70
N TYR A 17 -13.62 -20.01 45.80
CA TYR A 17 -12.34 -19.34 45.96
C TYR A 17 -11.29 -19.79 44.92
N THR A 18 -11.37 -21.04 44.45
CA THR A 18 -10.45 -21.59 43.46
C THR A 18 -10.75 -21.02 42.08
N LEU A 19 -12.02 -21.01 41.69
CA LEU A 19 -12.49 -20.46 40.43
C LEU A 19 -12.23 -18.95 40.36
N SER A 20 -12.49 -18.22 41.45
CA SER A 20 -12.22 -16.77 41.53
C SER A 20 -10.74 -16.42 41.34
N THR A 21 -9.84 -17.26 41.87
CA THR A 21 -8.39 -17.05 41.78
C THR A 21 -7.81 -17.51 40.43
N ASP A 22 -8.34 -18.59 39.85
CA ASP A 22 -7.92 -19.09 38.53
C ASP A 22 -8.41 -18.15 37.41
N MET A 23 -9.66 -17.68 37.47
CA MET A 23 -10.20 -16.71 36.51
C MET A 23 -9.50 -15.36 36.58
N SER A 24 -9.14 -14.89 37.79
CA SER A 24 -8.35 -13.66 37.94
C SER A 24 -6.95 -13.77 37.34
N ALA A 25 -6.34 -14.96 37.42
CA ALA A 25 -5.04 -15.21 36.80
C ALA A 25 -5.15 -15.15 35.27
N ILE A 26 -6.17 -15.82 34.70
CA ILE A 26 -6.43 -15.83 33.25
C ILE A 26 -6.73 -14.41 32.74
N ALA A 27 -7.60 -13.66 33.43
CA ALA A 27 -7.93 -12.29 33.06
C ALA A 27 -6.72 -11.34 33.08
N SER A 28 -5.70 -11.67 33.88
CA SER A 28 -4.44 -10.91 33.95
C SER A 28 -3.36 -11.45 33.01
N GLY A 29 -3.70 -12.35 32.08
CA GLY A 29 -2.78 -12.92 31.08
C GLY A 29 -1.88 -14.05 31.59
N TYR A 30 -2.16 -14.62 32.76
CA TYR A 30 -1.43 -15.77 33.30
C TYR A 30 -2.17 -17.09 33.09
N SER A 31 -1.48 -18.22 33.23
CA SER A 31 -2.12 -19.54 33.18
C SER A 31 -3.04 -19.76 34.40
N ALA A 32 -4.07 -20.59 34.24
CA ALA A 32 -4.93 -21.02 35.35
C ALA A 32 -4.13 -21.59 36.53
N SER A 33 -3.03 -22.29 36.24
CA SER A 33 -2.13 -22.84 37.26
C SER A 33 -1.51 -21.78 38.18
N TYR A 34 -1.36 -20.53 37.70
CA TYR A 34 -0.88 -19.40 38.48
C TYR A 34 -1.85 -18.98 39.59
N GLY A 35 -3.14 -19.33 39.48
CA GLY A 35 -4.13 -19.15 40.56
C GLY A 35 -3.72 -19.85 41.87
N ARG A 36 -2.99 -20.98 41.80
CA ARG A 36 -2.39 -21.63 42.98
C ARG A 36 -1.41 -20.72 43.72
N THR A 37 -0.62 -19.94 42.99
CA THR A 37 0.31 -18.97 43.57
C THR A 37 -0.44 -17.86 44.25
N ILE A 38 -1.51 -17.34 43.64
CA ILE A 38 -2.39 -16.32 44.24
C ILE A 38 -3.00 -16.84 45.55
N ARG A 39 -3.53 -18.07 45.56
CA ARG A 39 -4.08 -18.70 46.78
C ARG A 39 -3.04 -18.83 47.89
N ARG A 40 -1.81 -19.21 47.53
CA ARG A 40 -0.68 -19.31 48.48
C ARG A 40 -0.32 -17.94 49.06
N LEU A 41 -0.30 -16.89 48.25
CA LEU A 41 -0.01 -15.52 48.69
C LEU A 41 -1.11 -14.98 49.62
N ILE A 42 -2.38 -15.23 49.30
CA ILE A 42 -3.51 -14.83 50.15
C ILE A 42 -3.47 -15.56 51.50
N ARG A 43 -3.23 -16.88 51.51
CA ARG A 43 -3.09 -17.63 52.78
C ARG A 43 -1.93 -17.11 53.62
N ALA A 44 -0.78 -16.87 53.00
CA ALA A 44 0.38 -16.31 53.70
C ALA A 44 0.09 -14.91 54.28
N PHE A 45 -0.66 -14.08 53.55
CA PHE A 45 -1.10 -12.76 54.02
C PHE A 45 -2.07 -12.87 55.20
N ILE A 46 -3.06 -13.78 55.15
CA ILE A 46 -3.98 -14.02 56.26
C ILE A 46 -3.23 -14.49 57.52
N GLU A 47 -2.25 -15.38 57.35
CA GLU A 47 -1.51 -15.97 58.48
C GLU A 47 -0.48 -15.02 59.10
N ARG A 48 0.11 -14.11 58.31
CA ARG A 48 1.27 -13.30 58.73
C ARG A 48 1.04 -11.79 58.71
N GLY A 49 -0.07 -11.33 58.15
CA GLY A 49 -0.38 -9.91 57.96
C GLY A 49 0.47 -9.21 56.87
N ASP A 50 1.34 -9.94 56.16
CA ASP A 50 2.22 -9.39 55.11
C ASP A 50 2.42 -10.41 53.99
N LEU A 51 2.75 -9.93 52.79
CA LEU A 51 2.99 -10.77 51.62
C LEU A 51 4.39 -11.41 51.68
N PRO A 52 4.56 -12.65 51.19
CA PRO A 52 5.88 -13.27 51.09
C PRO A 52 6.83 -12.39 50.27
N LYS A 53 7.87 -11.86 50.93
CA LYS A 53 8.94 -11.14 50.26
C LYS A 53 9.62 -12.05 49.25
N ASN A 54 9.80 -11.55 48.03
CA ASN A 54 10.51 -12.27 46.98
C ASN A 54 11.93 -12.59 47.47
N ARG A 55 12.29 -13.88 47.54
CA ARG A 55 13.64 -14.32 47.95
C ARG A 55 14.69 -14.14 46.85
N TYR A 56 14.26 -13.82 45.62
CA TYR A 56 15.13 -13.58 44.47
C TYR A 56 15.40 -12.08 44.26
N GLY A 57 15.88 -11.39 45.30
CA GLY A 57 16.42 -10.03 45.22
C GLY A 57 15.45 -8.92 44.78
N ASN A 58 15.75 -7.69 45.19
CA ASN A 58 15.13 -6.50 44.61
C ASN A 58 15.72 -6.31 43.20
N GLY A 59 15.10 -6.90 42.19
CA GLY A 59 15.35 -6.48 40.82
C GLY A 59 15.00 -5.00 40.72
N LYS A 60 15.98 -4.12 40.45
CA LYS A 60 15.69 -2.72 40.15
C LYS A 60 14.76 -2.70 38.93
N ALA A 61 13.49 -2.38 39.13
CA ALA A 61 12.59 -2.14 38.01
C ALA A 61 13.20 -1.03 37.14
N SER A 62 13.26 -1.26 35.83
CA SER A 62 13.74 -0.23 34.91
C SER A 62 12.77 0.93 34.96
N ILE A 63 13.29 2.17 35.05
CA ILE A 63 12.46 3.41 35.08
C ILE A 63 11.50 3.51 33.90
N ILE A 64 11.80 2.89 32.76
CA ILE A 64 10.89 2.80 31.60
C ILE A 64 9.54 2.09 31.89
N ASN A 65 9.44 1.35 32.99
CA ASN A 65 8.18 0.73 33.40
C ASN A 65 7.27 1.72 34.15
N ASP A 66 7.78 2.89 34.52
CA ASP A 66 6.99 4.01 35.00
C ASP A 66 6.20 4.60 33.83
N GLU A 67 4.87 4.69 33.99
CA GLU A 67 3.96 5.09 32.92
C GLU A 67 4.14 6.56 32.52
N ASP A 68 4.43 7.43 33.49
CA ASP A 68 4.62 8.86 33.26
C ASP A 68 5.93 9.11 32.50
N PHE A 69 7.01 8.44 32.90
CA PHE A 69 8.29 8.49 32.19
C PHE A 69 8.17 7.93 30.76
N ALA A 70 7.48 6.79 30.60
CA ALA A 70 7.28 6.17 29.29
C ALA A 70 6.41 7.05 28.38
N TYR A 71 5.40 7.73 28.93
CA TYR A 71 4.54 8.66 28.20
C TYR A 71 5.32 9.89 27.73
N GLU A 72 6.12 10.50 28.62
CA GLU A 72 6.93 11.68 28.27
C GLU A 72 7.96 11.36 27.17
N LEU A 73 8.64 10.22 27.27
CA LEU A 73 9.56 9.78 26.21
C LEU A 73 8.85 9.54 24.87
N LYS A 74 7.61 9.01 24.89
CA LYS A 74 6.81 8.88 23.65
C LYS A 74 6.45 10.25 23.07
N MET A 75 6.03 11.19 23.90
CA MET A 75 5.71 12.55 23.45
C MET A 75 6.93 13.24 22.84
N HIS A 76 8.09 13.09 23.45
CA HIS A 76 9.35 13.61 22.91
C HIS A 76 9.72 12.95 21.57
N LEU A 77 9.63 11.63 21.47
CA LEU A 77 9.88 10.93 20.19
C LEU A 77 8.88 11.33 19.10
N GLN A 78 7.62 11.61 19.46
CA GLN A 78 6.60 12.10 18.53
C GLN A 78 6.90 13.51 18.03
N SER A 79 7.43 14.40 18.89
CA SER A 79 7.79 15.76 18.49
C SER A 79 8.95 15.80 17.49
N ILE A 80 9.87 14.83 17.57
CA ILE A 80 10.99 14.67 16.61
C ILE A 80 10.49 14.09 15.27
N GLY A 81 9.51 13.20 15.32
CA GLY A 81 8.87 12.63 14.13
C GLY A 81 9.64 11.44 13.52
N LYS A 82 9.58 11.31 12.19
CA LYS A 82 9.91 10.09 11.43
C LYS A 82 11.33 9.55 11.70
N TYR A 83 12.28 10.42 12.00
CA TYR A 83 13.71 10.06 12.11
C TYR A 83 14.21 10.01 13.56
N ALA A 84 13.31 9.87 14.53
CA ALA A 84 13.67 9.76 15.93
C ALA A 84 14.62 8.57 16.18
N LYS A 85 15.73 8.84 16.87
CA LYS A 85 16.80 7.89 17.19
C LYS A 85 17.05 7.85 18.70
N ALA A 86 17.71 6.78 19.15
CA ALA A 86 18.10 6.64 20.55
C ALA A 86 18.89 7.85 21.08
N GLN A 87 19.70 8.48 20.23
CA GLN A 87 20.47 9.66 20.62
C GLN A 87 19.56 10.83 21.03
N ASP A 88 18.36 10.97 20.47
CA ASP A 88 17.49 12.10 20.77
C ASP A 88 16.88 11.97 22.17
N ILE A 89 16.66 10.74 22.65
CA ILE A 89 16.30 10.45 24.05
C ILE A 89 17.49 10.72 24.97
N ILE A 90 18.70 10.34 24.58
CA ILE A 90 19.91 10.62 25.40
C ILE A 90 20.09 12.11 25.56
N THR A 91 20.00 12.88 24.48
CA THR A 91 20.11 14.34 24.51
C THR A 91 19.03 14.96 25.39
N TYR A 92 17.79 14.51 25.28
CA TYR A 92 16.68 14.97 26.12
C TYR A 92 16.91 14.70 27.61
N LEU A 93 17.34 13.49 27.94
CA LEU A 93 17.64 13.07 29.31
C LEU A 93 19.03 13.52 29.78
N SER A 94 19.75 14.34 29.01
CA SER A 94 20.98 15.00 29.44
C SER A 94 20.72 16.42 29.96
N ASP A 95 19.50 16.94 29.79
CA ASP A 95 19.09 18.22 30.34
C ASP A 95 18.95 18.12 31.87
N GLU A 96 19.56 19.06 32.59
CA GLU A 96 19.59 19.07 34.06
C GLU A 96 18.19 19.16 34.68
N GLU A 97 17.25 19.89 34.05
CA GLU A 97 15.87 20.01 34.53
C GLU A 97 15.10 18.69 34.37
N VAL A 98 15.33 17.99 33.24
CA VAL A 98 14.69 16.71 32.95
C VAL A 98 15.26 15.59 33.83
N MET A 99 16.59 15.59 34.04
CA MET A 99 17.23 14.65 34.96
C MET A 99 16.75 14.83 36.40
N ALA A 100 16.62 16.08 36.86
CA ALA A 100 16.09 16.39 38.20
C ALA A 100 14.62 15.95 38.36
N ARG A 101 13.81 16.10 37.31
CA ARG A 101 12.39 15.68 37.33
C ARG A 101 12.21 14.17 37.51
N PHE A 102 13.12 13.37 36.97
CA PHE A 102 13.05 11.90 36.98
C PHE A 102 14.07 11.25 37.92
N ASP A 103 14.69 12.02 38.81
CA ASP A 103 15.71 11.56 39.77
C ASP A 103 16.83 10.72 39.10
N LEU A 104 17.25 11.14 37.90
CA LEU A 104 18.30 10.45 37.15
C LEU A 104 19.68 10.88 37.66
N ALA A 105 20.49 9.89 38.06
CA ALA A 105 21.89 10.12 38.46
C ALA A 105 22.80 10.56 37.30
N GLY A 106 22.31 10.51 36.07
CA GLY A 106 23.02 10.89 34.86
C GLY A 106 22.33 10.34 33.60
N PRO A 107 22.77 10.76 32.41
CA PRO A 107 22.16 10.34 31.16
C PRO A 107 22.31 8.83 30.95
N PRO A 108 21.25 8.15 30.48
CA PRO A 108 21.29 6.71 30.26
C PRO A 108 22.24 6.36 29.11
N CYS A 109 22.90 5.20 29.22
CA CYS A 109 23.79 4.75 28.15
C CYS A 109 22.99 4.35 26.89
N PRO A 110 23.59 4.43 25.68
CA PRO A 110 22.89 4.15 24.43
C PRO A 110 22.20 2.79 24.38
N ARG A 111 22.81 1.77 24.97
CA ARG A 111 22.26 0.41 25.01
C ARG A 111 20.98 0.32 25.85
N THR A 112 20.88 1.09 26.93
CA THR A 112 19.69 1.17 27.78
C THR A 112 18.55 1.83 27.01
N VAL A 113 18.83 2.96 26.37
CA VAL A 113 17.84 3.68 25.54
C VAL A 113 17.35 2.84 24.36
N GLN A 114 18.23 2.09 23.69
CA GLN A 114 17.82 1.16 22.63
C GLN A 114 16.86 0.07 23.13
N ARG A 115 17.02 -0.41 24.38
CA ARG A 115 16.06 -1.34 25.00
C ARG A 115 14.73 -0.64 25.29
N TRP A 116 14.78 0.60 25.79
CA TRP A 116 13.58 1.40 26.03
C TRP A 116 12.80 1.68 24.75
N MET A 117 13.46 2.03 23.65
CA MET A 117 12.80 2.21 22.35
C MET A 117 11.98 0.99 21.96
N LYS A 118 12.50 -0.23 22.16
CA LYS A 118 11.74 -1.48 21.90
C LYS A 118 10.51 -1.61 22.81
N ILE A 119 10.64 -1.26 24.09
CA ILE A 119 9.53 -1.29 25.06
C ILE A 119 8.47 -0.25 24.70
N LEU A 120 8.87 0.92 24.22
CA LEU A 120 7.98 1.99 23.76
C LEU A 120 7.30 1.69 22.41
N GLY A 121 7.62 0.56 21.77
CA GLY A 121 7.02 0.12 20.50
C GLY A 121 7.80 0.49 19.23
N TYR A 122 8.99 1.08 19.36
CA TYR A 122 9.86 1.41 18.23
C TYR A 122 10.72 0.20 17.84
N THR A 123 10.73 -0.12 16.55
CA THR A 123 11.62 -1.16 16.01
C THR A 123 12.41 -0.60 14.84
N TRP A 124 13.71 -0.89 14.81
CA TRP A 124 14.55 -0.54 13.67
C TRP A 124 14.27 -1.52 12.53
N ARG A 125 13.53 -1.07 11.52
CA ARG A 125 13.20 -1.84 10.32
C ARG A 125 13.31 -0.92 9.11
N LYS A 126 13.56 -1.50 7.94
CA LYS A 126 13.37 -0.78 6.67
C LYS A 126 11.90 -0.37 6.59
N GLU A 127 11.64 0.89 6.26
CA GLU A 127 10.28 1.35 5.99
C GLU A 127 9.67 0.45 4.91
N LEU A 128 8.53 -0.16 5.23
CA LEU A 128 7.76 -0.86 4.22
C LEU A 128 7.33 0.19 3.20
N LYS A 129 7.71 0.02 1.93
CA LYS A 129 7.15 0.85 0.87
C LYS A 129 5.64 0.67 0.92
N GLY A 130 4.91 1.72 1.29
CA GLY A 130 3.46 1.73 1.21
C GLY A 130 3.00 1.56 -0.24
N GLN A 131 1.74 1.18 -0.42
CA GLN A 131 1.09 1.27 -1.73
C GLN A 131 1.12 2.73 -2.19
N TYR A 132 1.28 2.96 -3.50
CA TYR A 132 1.17 4.31 -4.05
C TYR A 132 -0.20 4.90 -3.68
N VAL A 133 -0.20 6.14 -3.17
CA VAL A 133 -1.43 6.91 -3.01
C VAL A 133 -1.82 7.41 -4.40
N ASP A 134 -2.38 6.50 -5.21
CA ASP A 134 -3.17 6.87 -6.37
C ASP A 134 -4.29 7.77 -5.85
N GLY A 135 -4.39 9.01 -6.33
CA GLY A 135 -5.39 10.00 -5.91
C GLY A 135 -6.86 9.62 -6.22
N HIS A 136 -7.19 8.33 -6.25
CA HIS A 136 -8.53 7.77 -6.40
C HIS A 136 -9.48 8.17 -5.28
N GLU A 137 -8.98 8.57 -4.11
CA GLU A 137 -9.78 9.10 -2.99
C GLU A 137 -10.15 10.58 -3.12
N ARG A 138 -9.64 11.30 -4.14
CA ARG A 138 -10.00 12.70 -4.34
C ARG A 138 -11.49 12.83 -4.67
N LYS A 139 -12.12 13.89 -4.13
CA LYS A 139 -13.58 14.09 -4.23
C LYS A 139 -14.07 14.10 -5.68
N ASP A 140 -13.36 14.79 -6.57
CA ASP A 140 -13.65 14.87 -8.00
C ASP A 140 -13.55 13.49 -8.68
N VAL A 141 -12.55 12.68 -8.31
CA VAL A 141 -12.38 11.33 -8.85
C VAL A 141 -13.51 10.40 -8.36
N ILE A 142 -13.86 10.46 -7.08
CA ILE A 142 -14.97 9.68 -6.52
C ILE A 142 -16.30 10.08 -7.18
N GLU A 143 -16.54 11.38 -7.35
CA GLU A 143 -17.73 11.90 -8.00
C GLU A 143 -17.83 11.41 -9.44
N TYR A 144 -16.77 11.55 -10.24
CA TYR A 144 -16.72 11.03 -11.60
C TYR A 144 -16.94 9.52 -11.65
N ARG A 145 -16.26 8.78 -10.77
CA ARG A 145 -16.34 7.31 -10.70
C ARG A 145 -17.77 6.85 -10.43
N ASN A 146 -18.41 7.43 -9.42
CA ASN A 146 -19.72 6.97 -8.95
C ASN A 146 -20.87 7.45 -9.85
N ASN A 147 -20.78 8.68 -10.38
CA ASN A 147 -21.88 9.29 -11.13
C ASN A 147 -21.80 9.05 -12.65
N TYR A 148 -20.61 8.75 -13.19
CA TYR A 148 -20.42 8.59 -14.63
C TYR A 148 -19.79 7.23 -14.99
N TYR A 149 -18.61 6.93 -14.45
CA TYR A 149 -17.86 5.74 -14.89
C TYR A 149 -18.59 4.44 -14.55
N ILE A 150 -18.95 4.21 -13.28
CA ILE A 150 -19.63 2.98 -12.84
C ILE A 150 -20.97 2.81 -13.57
N PRO A 151 -21.88 3.82 -13.63
CA PRO A 151 -23.14 3.67 -14.35
C PRO A 151 -22.98 3.31 -15.83
N GLU A 152 -22.07 3.96 -16.55
CA GLU A 152 -21.83 3.65 -17.97
C GLU A 152 -21.18 2.28 -18.16
N PHE A 153 -20.23 1.91 -17.29
CA PHE A 153 -19.62 0.59 -17.30
C PHE A 153 -20.67 -0.50 -17.04
N THR A 154 -21.55 -0.31 -16.06
CA THR A 154 -22.63 -1.26 -15.73
C THR A 154 -23.60 -1.43 -16.90
N LYS A 155 -24.02 -0.35 -17.57
CA LYS A 155 -24.88 -0.43 -18.76
C LYS A 155 -24.25 -1.25 -19.88
N LEU A 156 -22.96 -1.05 -20.12
CA LEU A 156 -22.23 -1.83 -21.13
C LEU A 156 -22.06 -3.30 -20.70
N ALA A 157 -21.77 -3.54 -19.41
CA ALA A 157 -21.58 -4.87 -18.86
C ALA A 157 -22.84 -5.75 -18.90
N GLN A 158 -24.04 -5.16 -18.79
CA GLN A 158 -25.32 -5.88 -18.95
C GLN A 158 -25.46 -6.56 -20.32
N ARG A 159 -24.77 -6.04 -21.34
CA ARG A 159 -24.77 -6.55 -22.71
C ARG A 159 -23.55 -7.41 -23.02
N MET A 160 -22.76 -7.78 -22.03
CA MET A 160 -21.61 -8.68 -22.19
C MET A 160 -22.01 -10.12 -21.89
N VAL A 161 -21.29 -11.06 -22.48
CA VAL A 161 -21.34 -12.46 -22.05
C VAL A 161 -20.74 -12.56 -20.65
N THR A 162 -21.42 -13.31 -19.78
CA THR A 162 -20.93 -13.63 -18.43
C THR A 162 -20.58 -15.11 -18.34
N TYR A 163 -19.57 -15.45 -17.55
CA TYR A 163 -19.12 -16.83 -17.37
C TYR A 163 -19.36 -17.27 -15.94
N ASP A 164 -19.82 -18.50 -15.75
CA ASP A 164 -19.86 -19.10 -14.43
C ASP A 164 -18.43 -19.31 -13.90
N SER A 165 -18.15 -18.85 -12.68
CA SER A 165 -16.80 -18.87 -12.11
C SER A 165 -16.26 -20.27 -11.80
N VAL A 166 -17.11 -21.30 -11.84
CA VAL A 166 -16.76 -22.69 -11.51
C VAL A 166 -16.78 -23.55 -12.78
N THR A 167 -17.88 -23.52 -13.53
CA THR A 167 -18.05 -24.35 -14.73
C THR A 167 -17.43 -23.72 -15.97
N MET A 168 -17.14 -22.41 -15.95
CA MET A 168 -16.69 -21.61 -17.10
C MET A 168 -17.69 -21.60 -18.26
N GLU A 169 -18.95 -21.93 -18.00
CA GLU A 169 -20.00 -21.91 -19.02
C GLU A 169 -20.42 -20.47 -19.33
N ALA A 170 -20.53 -20.17 -20.62
CA ALA A 170 -20.92 -18.86 -21.12
C ALA A 170 -22.45 -18.68 -21.06
N THR A 171 -22.88 -17.58 -20.46
CA THR A 171 -24.28 -17.13 -20.46
C THR A 171 -24.39 -15.87 -21.32
N PRO A 172 -25.12 -15.93 -22.45
CA PRO A 172 -25.32 -14.76 -23.30
C PRO A 172 -26.19 -13.70 -22.61
N PRO A 173 -25.98 -12.41 -22.90
CA PRO A 173 -26.80 -11.33 -22.34
C PRO A 173 -28.22 -11.35 -22.92
N THR A 174 -29.17 -10.83 -22.15
CA THR A 174 -30.50 -10.50 -22.68
C THR A 174 -30.41 -9.15 -23.39
N LEU A 175 -30.78 -9.10 -24.67
CA LEU A 175 -30.66 -7.92 -25.51
C LEU A 175 -32.04 -7.42 -25.92
N GLU A 176 -32.25 -6.10 -25.85
CA GLU A 176 -33.46 -5.46 -26.38
C GLU A 176 -33.43 -5.40 -27.92
N PRO A 177 -34.59 -5.25 -28.59
CA PRO A 177 -34.64 -5.12 -30.04
C PRO A 177 -33.72 -3.99 -30.56
N GLY A 178 -32.76 -4.35 -31.41
CA GLY A 178 -31.77 -3.42 -31.98
C GLY A 178 -30.48 -3.29 -31.18
N GLU A 179 -30.33 -3.99 -30.05
CA GLU A 179 -29.07 -4.05 -29.33
C GLU A 179 -28.11 -5.12 -29.88
N MET A 180 -26.82 -4.85 -29.74
CA MET A 180 -25.73 -5.78 -30.03
C MET A 180 -25.03 -6.19 -28.74
N PRO A 181 -24.51 -7.44 -28.64
CA PRO A 181 -23.63 -7.80 -27.54
C PRO A 181 -22.40 -6.87 -27.51
N VAL A 182 -21.88 -6.62 -26.32
CA VAL A 182 -20.72 -5.75 -26.08
C VAL A 182 -19.50 -6.61 -25.83
N ILE A 183 -18.38 -6.25 -26.45
CA ILE A 183 -17.06 -6.76 -26.09
C ILE A 183 -16.19 -5.61 -25.59
N MET A 184 -15.66 -5.76 -24.38
CA MET A 184 -14.73 -4.79 -23.79
C MET A 184 -13.30 -5.27 -23.95
N LEU A 185 -12.47 -4.47 -24.60
CA LEU A 185 -11.05 -4.69 -24.79
C LEU A 185 -10.29 -3.75 -23.86
N LYS A 186 -9.74 -4.31 -22.78
CA LYS A 186 -8.99 -3.59 -21.76
C LYS A 186 -7.53 -3.55 -22.15
N HIS A 187 -6.97 -2.35 -22.20
CA HIS A 187 -5.56 -2.10 -22.49
C HIS A 187 -4.80 -1.74 -21.22
N ASP A 188 -3.57 -2.22 -21.11
CA ASP A 188 -2.62 -1.81 -20.07
C ASP A 188 -1.18 -2.03 -20.57
N GLU A 189 -0.25 -1.33 -19.94
CA GLU A 189 1.19 -1.49 -20.16
C GLU A 189 1.89 -2.00 -18.92
N THR A 190 2.74 -3.01 -19.09
CA THR A 190 3.57 -3.53 -18.02
C THR A 190 5.04 -3.51 -18.41
N VAL A 191 5.91 -3.31 -17.42
CA VAL A 191 7.34 -3.38 -17.57
C VAL A 191 7.87 -4.47 -16.66
N VAL A 192 8.59 -5.42 -17.25
CA VAL A 192 9.33 -6.44 -16.52
C VAL A 192 10.81 -6.14 -16.59
N PHE A 193 11.54 -6.45 -15.53
CA PHE A 193 12.97 -6.20 -15.44
C PHE A 193 13.75 -7.51 -15.38
N GLY A 194 14.93 -7.53 -16.01
CA GLY A 194 15.75 -8.73 -16.11
C GLY A 194 16.23 -9.27 -14.75
N HIS A 195 16.24 -8.45 -13.71
CA HIS A 195 16.57 -8.87 -12.35
C HIS A 195 15.34 -8.96 -11.43
N ASP A 196 14.11 -8.98 -11.96
CA ASP A 196 12.92 -9.22 -11.15
C ASP A 196 13.04 -10.59 -10.48
N GLN A 197 13.06 -10.59 -9.15
CA GLN A 197 13.34 -11.77 -8.35
C GLN A 197 12.47 -11.82 -7.10
N ARG A 198 12.33 -13.02 -6.53
CA ARG A 198 11.62 -13.22 -5.27
C ARG A 198 12.50 -12.74 -4.11
N GLU A 199 12.22 -11.54 -3.61
CA GLU A 199 12.97 -10.94 -2.50
C GLU A 199 12.67 -11.60 -1.13
N ILE A 200 11.51 -12.24 -1.00
CA ILE A 200 11.05 -12.83 0.27
C ILE A 200 11.13 -14.36 0.20
N ARG A 201 12.03 -14.94 0.99
CA ARG A 201 12.20 -16.39 1.16
C ARG A 201 12.57 -16.73 2.60
N TRP A 202 12.33 -17.97 3.00
CA TRP A 202 12.89 -18.53 4.23
C TRP A 202 14.40 -18.74 4.03
N ILE A 203 15.20 -18.17 4.92
CA ILE A 203 16.67 -18.25 4.88
C ILE A 203 17.10 -19.12 6.08
N GLY A 204 17.94 -20.12 5.82
CA GLY A 204 18.51 -20.98 6.87
C GLY A 204 19.51 -20.22 7.73
N GLY A 205 19.65 -20.58 9.01
CA GLY A 205 20.51 -19.85 9.96
C GLY A 205 22.00 -19.77 9.57
N ASP A 206 22.48 -20.73 8.77
CA ASP A 206 23.86 -20.82 8.31
C ASP A 206 24.09 -20.24 6.90
N GLU A 207 23.05 -19.70 6.28
CA GLU A 207 23.14 -19.18 4.92
C GLU A 207 23.75 -17.77 4.89
N THR A 208 24.73 -17.57 4.02
CA THR A 208 25.37 -16.27 3.81
C THR A 208 24.69 -15.50 2.68
N PRO A 209 24.51 -14.17 2.82
CA PRO A 209 23.96 -13.33 1.76
C PRO A 209 24.80 -13.43 0.48
N GLN A 210 24.17 -13.77 -0.63
CA GLN A 210 24.82 -13.80 -1.94
C GLN A 210 24.85 -12.40 -2.57
N PRO A 211 25.94 -11.99 -3.25
CA PRO A 211 25.98 -10.76 -4.01
C PRO A 211 24.88 -10.73 -5.08
N MET A 212 24.15 -9.62 -5.14
CA MET A 212 23.09 -9.43 -6.13
C MET A 212 23.57 -8.53 -7.28
N PRO A 213 23.07 -8.74 -8.51
CA PRO A 213 23.27 -7.81 -9.60
C PRO A 213 22.82 -6.40 -9.21
N LYS A 214 23.58 -5.38 -9.64
CA LYS A 214 23.26 -3.99 -9.32
C LYS A 214 22.13 -3.49 -10.21
N GLY A 215 21.10 -2.91 -9.58
CA GLY A 215 19.94 -2.32 -10.28
C GLY A 215 18.97 -3.38 -10.80
N GLU A 216 17.92 -2.93 -11.49
CA GLU A 216 16.83 -3.79 -11.98
C GLU A 216 17.20 -4.56 -13.26
N GLY A 217 18.30 -4.18 -13.92
CA GLY A 217 18.73 -4.80 -15.17
C GLY A 217 17.97 -4.27 -16.40
N PRO A 218 18.06 -4.95 -17.55
CA PRO A 218 17.33 -4.55 -18.75
C PRO A 218 15.81 -4.64 -18.54
N SER A 219 15.08 -3.58 -18.88
CA SER A 219 13.62 -3.57 -18.91
C SER A 219 13.06 -4.04 -20.26
N LEU A 220 11.93 -4.73 -20.23
CA LEU A 220 11.09 -5.08 -21.36
C LEU A 220 9.67 -4.60 -21.08
N MET A 221 9.10 -3.82 -22.00
CA MET A 221 7.74 -3.32 -21.90
C MET A 221 6.83 -4.13 -22.82
N TYR A 222 5.67 -4.50 -22.29
CA TYR A 222 4.59 -5.15 -23.00
C TYR A 222 3.33 -4.31 -22.90
N ALA A 223 2.64 -4.11 -24.03
CA ALA A 223 1.33 -3.48 -24.09
C ALA A 223 0.40 -4.32 -24.96
N GLY A 224 -0.82 -4.59 -24.48
CA GLY A 224 -1.76 -5.48 -25.16
C GLY A 224 -3.21 -5.18 -24.81
N TYR A 225 -4.13 -5.93 -25.41
CA TYR A 225 -5.56 -5.83 -25.12
C TYR A 225 -6.11 -7.19 -24.72
N VAL A 226 -6.92 -7.20 -23.66
CA VAL A 226 -7.55 -8.40 -23.14
C VAL A 226 -9.07 -8.20 -23.01
N SER A 227 -9.83 -9.20 -23.43
CA SER A 227 -11.28 -9.29 -23.24
C SER A 227 -11.63 -10.50 -22.37
N VAL A 228 -12.92 -10.81 -22.27
CA VAL A 228 -13.39 -12.05 -21.64
C VAL A 228 -12.95 -13.31 -22.39
N ASP A 229 -12.64 -13.20 -23.67
CA ASP A 229 -12.16 -14.31 -24.51
C ASP A 229 -10.62 -14.45 -24.48
N GLY A 230 -9.94 -13.60 -23.72
CA GLY A 230 -8.48 -13.57 -23.63
C GLY A 230 -7.83 -12.46 -24.45
N TRP A 231 -6.61 -12.69 -24.92
CA TRP A 231 -5.82 -11.69 -25.64
C TRP A 231 -6.37 -11.45 -27.04
N LEU A 232 -6.47 -10.18 -27.44
CA LEU A 232 -6.92 -9.81 -28.78
C LEU A 232 -5.92 -10.28 -29.84
N ARG A 233 -6.34 -11.24 -30.65
CA ARG A 233 -5.57 -11.81 -31.76
C ARG A 233 -6.54 -12.15 -32.89
N SER A 234 -6.06 -12.13 -34.12
CA SER A 234 -6.85 -12.65 -35.25
C SER A 234 -7.08 -14.16 -35.12
N ASN A 235 -8.12 -14.67 -35.79
CA ASN A 235 -8.46 -16.09 -35.87
C ASN A 235 -7.29 -16.96 -36.36
N ASP A 236 -6.48 -16.43 -37.28
CA ASP A 236 -5.25 -17.08 -37.78
C ASP A 236 -4.08 -17.06 -36.76
N GLN A 237 -4.23 -16.35 -35.64
CA GLN A 237 -3.23 -16.06 -34.60
C GLN A 237 -1.95 -15.35 -35.07
N GLU A 238 -1.87 -14.94 -36.34
CA GLU A 238 -0.68 -14.28 -36.90
C GLU A 238 -0.68 -12.77 -36.61
N ARG A 239 -1.85 -12.14 -36.54
CA ARG A 239 -1.99 -10.70 -36.32
C ARG A 239 -2.45 -10.44 -34.90
N ASN A 240 -1.63 -9.70 -34.16
CA ASN A 240 -2.00 -9.17 -32.87
C ASN A 240 -1.56 -7.70 -32.77
N PRO A 241 -2.27 -6.87 -31.99
CA PRO A 241 -1.90 -5.49 -31.75
C PRO A 241 -0.93 -5.35 -30.57
N GLU A 242 -0.21 -6.40 -30.18
CA GLU A 242 0.71 -6.34 -29.05
C GLU A 242 1.94 -5.50 -29.41
N VAL A 243 2.45 -4.76 -28.42
CA VAL A 243 3.68 -4.00 -28.55
C VAL A 243 4.66 -4.52 -27.51
N ILE A 244 5.78 -5.03 -27.99
CA ILE A 244 6.93 -5.43 -27.19
C ILE A 244 8.07 -4.50 -27.55
N LEU A 245 8.64 -3.82 -26.57
CA LEU A 245 9.78 -2.93 -26.79
C LEU A 245 10.73 -2.96 -25.60
N CYS A 246 12.01 -2.72 -25.85
CA CYS A 246 13.02 -2.52 -24.82
C CYS A 246 13.14 -1.01 -24.52
N PRO A 247 12.60 -0.50 -23.40
CA PRO A 247 12.57 0.93 -23.13
C PRO A 247 13.97 1.53 -23.03
N GLY A 248 14.18 2.69 -23.65
CA GLY A 248 15.39 3.50 -23.45
C GLY A 248 15.81 4.30 -24.68
N THR A 249 16.48 5.44 -24.43
CA THR A 249 16.94 6.37 -25.47
C THR A 249 17.90 5.72 -26.48
N ASN A 250 18.75 4.81 -26.02
CA ASN A 250 19.69 4.04 -26.87
C ASN A 250 19.16 2.62 -27.19
N ARG A 251 17.84 2.42 -27.13
CA ARG A 251 17.14 1.17 -27.42
C ARG A 251 15.94 1.45 -28.34
N ASP A 252 14.78 0.87 -28.07
CA ASP A 252 13.59 1.00 -28.92
C ASP A 252 12.80 2.31 -28.67
N GLY A 253 13.31 3.18 -27.79
CA GLY A 253 12.61 4.37 -27.32
C GLY A 253 11.60 4.05 -26.22
N PHE A 254 10.55 4.86 -26.11
CA PHE A 254 9.49 4.70 -25.11
C PHE A 254 8.12 4.51 -25.79
N MET A 255 7.14 3.99 -25.04
CA MET A 255 5.75 3.98 -25.47
C MET A 255 5.21 5.41 -25.49
N ASN A 256 5.15 5.98 -26.70
CA ASN A 256 4.68 7.35 -26.92
C ASN A 256 3.30 7.34 -27.60
N SER A 257 2.68 8.52 -27.68
CA SER A 257 1.36 8.69 -28.30
C SER A 257 1.29 8.12 -29.72
N THR A 258 2.36 8.25 -30.51
CA THR A 258 2.40 7.76 -31.90
C THR A 258 2.33 6.23 -31.93
N ARG A 259 3.05 5.55 -31.04
CA ARG A 259 2.99 4.09 -30.89
C ARG A 259 1.62 3.64 -30.39
N ILE A 260 1.02 4.33 -29.42
CA ILE A 260 -0.36 4.07 -28.94
C ILE A 260 -1.35 4.20 -30.10
N CYS A 261 -1.29 5.29 -30.88
CA CYS A 261 -2.14 5.49 -32.05
C CYS A 261 -1.96 4.38 -33.10
N THR A 262 -0.72 3.95 -33.33
CA THR A 262 -0.43 2.84 -34.26
C THR A 262 -1.01 1.53 -33.74
N GLN A 263 -0.90 1.29 -32.44
CA GLN A 263 -1.40 0.10 -31.77
C GLN A 263 -2.92 0.01 -31.85
N ILE A 264 -3.64 1.09 -31.51
CA ILE A 264 -5.11 1.09 -31.52
C ILE A 264 -5.67 0.92 -32.93
N VAL A 265 -5.02 1.45 -33.97
CA VAL A 265 -5.45 1.23 -35.36
C VAL A 265 -5.38 -0.26 -35.72
N LYS A 266 -4.29 -0.94 -35.35
CA LYS A 266 -4.18 -2.40 -35.53
C LYS A 266 -5.23 -3.14 -34.70
N ALA A 267 -5.44 -2.73 -33.45
CA ALA A 267 -6.42 -3.36 -32.56
C ALA A 267 -7.85 -3.24 -33.10
N ILE A 268 -8.22 -2.07 -33.64
CA ILE A 268 -9.52 -1.87 -34.30
C ILE A 268 -9.68 -2.80 -35.50
N SER A 269 -8.65 -2.97 -36.34
CA SER A 269 -8.76 -3.88 -37.49
C SER A 269 -8.98 -5.33 -37.07
N VAL A 270 -8.25 -5.82 -36.07
CA VAL A 270 -8.38 -7.18 -35.56
C VAL A 270 -9.73 -7.35 -34.86
N ALA A 271 -10.12 -6.42 -33.98
CA ALA A 271 -11.36 -6.52 -33.23
C ALA A 271 -12.61 -6.53 -34.12
N LYS A 272 -12.61 -5.80 -35.24
CA LYS A 272 -13.74 -5.82 -36.19
C LYS A 272 -13.89 -7.15 -36.92
N GLU A 273 -12.79 -7.85 -37.16
CA GLU A 273 -12.77 -9.17 -37.78
C GLU A 273 -13.22 -10.25 -36.78
N GLU A 274 -12.73 -10.18 -35.54
CA GLU A 274 -13.06 -11.14 -34.48
C GLU A 274 -14.49 -10.97 -33.94
N TYR A 275 -14.97 -9.73 -33.88
CA TYR A 275 -16.23 -9.39 -33.24
C TYR A 275 -17.16 -8.61 -34.19
N PRO A 276 -17.51 -9.14 -35.38
CA PRO A 276 -18.23 -8.39 -36.41
C PRO A 276 -19.64 -7.98 -35.99
N ASN A 277 -20.26 -8.75 -35.09
CA ASN A 277 -21.62 -8.54 -34.59
C ASN A 277 -21.66 -7.94 -33.18
N HIS A 278 -20.56 -7.37 -32.70
CA HIS A 278 -20.49 -6.78 -31.37
C HIS A 278 -20.29 -5.27 -31.43
N LYS A 279 -20.79 -4.60 -30.40
CA LYS A 279 -20.31 -3.26 -30.04
C LYS A 279 -18.96 -3.40 -29.34
N ILE A 280 -17.89 -2.98 -30.02
CA ILE A 280 -16.52 -3.04 -29.49
C ILE A 280 -16.24 -1.78 -28.67
N VAL A 281 -15.79 -1.97 -27.43
CA VAL A 281 -15.43 -0.88 -26.50
C VAL A 281 -13.98 -1.05 -26.07
N PHE A 282 -13.13 -0.07 -26.38
CA PHE A 282 -11.75 -0.02 -25.91
C PHE A 282 -11.67 0.74 -24.59
N ILE A 283 -11.01 0.16 -23.60
CA ILE A 283 -10.85 0.73 -22.26
C ILE A 283 -9.37 0.99 -22.02
N TYR A 284 -9.07 2.22 -21.63
CA TYR A 284 -7.73 2.72 -21.31
C TYR A 284 -7.73 3.36 -19.93
N ASP A 285 -6.55 3.45 -19.34
CA ASP A 285 -6.33 4.35 -18.22
C ASP A 285 -6.22 5.82 -18.69
N ASN A 286 -6.01 6.74 -17.74
CA ASN A 286 -5.89 8.16 -18.03
C ASN A 286 -4.43 8.62 -18.07
N ALA A 287 -3.47 7.76 -18.41
CA ALA A 287 -2.08 8.17 -18.52
C ALA A 287 -1.92 9.31 -19.53
N THR A 288 -0.96 10.20 -19.26
CA THR A 288 -0.74 11.42 -20.05
C THR A 288 -0.46 11.13 -21.54
N THR A 289 0.06 9.95 -21.83
CA THR A 289 0.34 9.45 -23.18
C THR A 289 -0.95 9.14 -23.97
N HIS A 290 -2.02 8.68 -23.32
CA HIS A 290 -3.33 8.43 -23.95
C HIS A 290 -4.15 9.71 -24.13
N THR A 291 -3.90 10.72 -23.31
CA THR A 291 -4.65 11.99 -23.33
C THR A 291 -3.97 13.08 -24.18
N LYS A 292 -2.90 12.73 -24.91
CA LYS A 292 -2.17 13.68 -25.75
C LYS A 292 -3.09 14.21 -26.86
N ARG A 293 -3.18 15.53 -26.96
CA ARG A 293 -3.85 16.21 -28.07
C ARG A 293 -3.06 16.02 -29.37
N ARG A 294 -3.76 16.12 -30.50
CA ARG A 294 -3.10 16.18 -31.82
C ARG A 294 -2.10 17.34 -31.87
N GLU A 295 -1.05 17.19 -32.67
CA GLU A 295 -0.01 18.23 -32.82
C GLU A 295 -0.57 19.57 -33.34
N ASP A 296 -1.67 19.51 -34.10
CA ASP A 296 -2.39 20.66 -34.65
C ASP A 296 -3.54 21.16 -33.77
N ALA A 297 -3.76 20.56 -32.60
CA ALA A 297 -4.85 20.96 -31.72
C ALA A 297 -4.58 22.35 -31.11
N PRO A 298 -5.59 23.22 -31.03
CA PRO A 298 -5.45 24.51 -30.38
C PRO A 298 -5.09 24.33 -28.91
N SER A 299 -4.06 25.06 -28.48
CA SER A 299 -3.60 25.08 -27.10
C SER A 299 -3.85 26.47 -26.54
N ALA A 300 -4.69 26.56 -25.50
CA ALA A 300 -4.98 27.83 -24.84
C ALA A 300 -3.71 28.55 -24.34
N ILE A 301 -2.64 27.80 -24.02
CA ILE A 301 -1.33 28.34 -23.62
C ILE A 301 -0.58 28.97 -24.81
N ARG A 302 -0.83 28.47 -26.02
CA ARG A 302 -0.25 28.98 -27.28
C ARG A 302 -1.20 29.93 -28.01
N MET A 303 -2.41 30.15 -27.49
CA MET A 303 -3.35 31.10 -28.04
C MET A 303 -3.03 32.49 -27.50
N THR A 304 -3.25 33.49 -28.34
CA THR A 304 -3.01 34.88 -27.99
C THR A 304 -4.20 35.43 -27.21
N LEU A 305 -3.94 36.30 -26.23
CA LEU A 305 -4.95 36.97 -25.40
C LEU A 305 -5.67 38.10 -26.18
N GLY A 306 -6.01 37.87 -27.46
CA GLY A 306 -6.62 38.84 -28.36
C GLY A 306 -6.27 38.59 -29.83
N PRO A 307 -6.98 39.25 -30.77
CA PRO A 307 -6.66 39.17 -32.19
C PRO A 307 -5.30 39.82 -32.46
N LEU A 308 -4.41 39.05 -33.10
CA LEU A 308 -3.12 39.53 -33.59
C LEU A 308 -3.18 39.57 -35.12
N GLU A 309 -2.89 40.74 -35.71
CA GLU A 309 -2.91 40.96 -37.16
C GLU A 309 -1.98 40.00 -37.93
N ASN A 310 -0.97 39.45 -37.25
CA ASN A 310 0.03 38.55 -37.83
C ASN A 310 -0.12 37.07 -37.40
N PHE A 311 -1.22 36.70 -36.74
CA PHE A 311 -1.46 35.32 -36.30
C PHE A 311 -1.70 34.41 -37.51
N GLY A 312 -0.93 33.33 -37.63
CA GLY A 312 -0.96 32.40 -38.76
C GLY A 312 -0.08 32.80 -39.95
N VAL A 313 0.63 33.94 -39.90
CA VAL A 313 1.57 34.37 -40.95
C VAL A 313 2.86 33.56 -40.83
N THR A 314 3.31 33.01 -41.97
CA THR A 314 4.60 32.29 -42.02
C THR A 314 5.71 33.31 -42.25
N ILE A 315 6.53 33.55 -41.22
CA ILE A 315 7.69 34.41 -41.32
C ILE A 315 8.92 33.54 -41.59
N VAL A 316 9.75 33.99 -42.52
CA VAL A 316 11.05 33.36 -42.79
C VAL A 316 12.08 34.10 -41.93
N ASP A 317 12.63 33.40 -40.95
CA ASP A 317 13.73 33.88 -40.10
C ASP A 317 14.97 34.20 -40.97
N GLU A 318 15.88 35.05 -40.49
CA GLU A 318 17.19 35.36 -41.09
C GLU A 318 18.00 34.10 -41.44
N ASN A 319 17.75 32.99 -40.72
CA ASN A 319 18.30 31.66 -40.99
C ASN A 319 17.54 30.84 -42.05
N LYS A 320 16.62 31.45 -42.81
CA LYS A 320 15.72 30.81 -43.80
C LYS A 320 14.80 29.73 -43.23
N GLN A 321 14.59 29.69 -41.91
CA GLN A 321 13.62 28.78 -41.30
C GLN A 321 12.23 29.39 -41.30
N LYS A 322 11.25 28.64 -41.81
CA LYS A 322 9.83 29.03 -41.75
C LYS A 322 9.32 28.82 -40.33
N ARG A 323 8.86 29.89 -39.68
CA ARG A 323 8.16 29.84 -38.39
C ARG A 323 6.78 30.44 -38.57
N LYS A 324 5.78 29.75 -38.03
CA LYS A 324 4.39 30.22 -38.03
C LYS A 324 4.16 30.91 -36.68
N ILE A 325 3.74 32.17 -36.72
CA ILE A 325 3.36 32.91 -35.51
C ILE A 325 1.97 32.49 -35.07
#